data_AF-A0A931ZCF6-F1
#
_entry.id   AF-A0A931ZCF6-F1
#
_cell.length_a   1.000
_cell.length_b   1.000
_cell.length_c   1.000
_cell.angle_alpha   90.00
_cell.angle_beta   90.00
_cell.angle_gamma   90.00
#
_symmetry.space_group_name_H-M   'P 1'
#
loop_
_entity.id
_entity.type
_entity.pdbx_description
1 polymer ?
#
loop_
_entity_poly.entity_id
_entity_poly.type
_entity_poly.pdbx_seq_one_letter_code
_entity_poly.pdbx_strand_id
1 'polypeptide(L)'
;MSAPSTSSKRRILIFVVAYHAETTLLRVLQRIPSALATQYHLEVLVIDDGSTDRTFDVGETARRTAELPFRLTVLANPVNQGYGGNQKLGYRYAIEQGFDIVALVHGDGQYAPEVLPELIAPLDAGEADAVFGSRMMQPFAALKGGMPLYKYIGNKILSWYENRVLGTRLTEFHSGYRLYSVAALRRVPFELNTNVFHFDTEIIVQFLFAGLRIREIPIPTYYGDEICRVNGMKYAWDCVRAVTAARLQKYHLVYRRNFDVRSTANRANAHYAAKLDQDSSHTRALALVPENATVVDLGCGPGVLAESILAKRCRYVGVDCHPPALERAAFFSAFHIQDLNHGLGPAHVGDAKVVLLLDVIEHLQSPEAFCRELREALQSNAEARVVITTPNVAYIVIRMMLLLGQFNYGQRGILDLTHTRLFTFSALRRFLQEGGFVVERIEGIPPPIRMALGDSVFARFVSSLHGFATHWWPKAFAYQILAIARPLPTVQTLLRRTEAHSAERRSAAI
;
A
#
# COMPACT_ATOMS: atom_id res chain seq x y z
N MET A 1 -24.98 -27.90 -16.77
CA MET A 1 -24.77 -27.64 -15.32
C MET A 1 -24.29 -28.94 -14.70
N SER A 2 -22.98 -29.11 -14.58
CA SER A 2 -22.35 -30.25 -13.91
C SER A 2 -22.05 -29.84 -12.47
N ALA A 3 -22.68 -30.51 -11.50
CA ALA A 3 -22.37 -30.35 -10.08
C ALA A 3 -20.88 -30.69 -9.83
N PRO A 4 -20.16 -29.95 -8.97
CA PRO A 4 -18.83 -30.37 -8.57
C PRO A 4 -18.94 -31.60 -7.67
N SER A 5 -18.45 -32.72 -8.18
CA SER A 5 -18.37 -34.01 -7.49
C SER A 5 -17.27 -34.03 -6.44
N THR A 6 -17.56 -34.73 -5.32
CA THR A 6 -16.67 -35.24 -4.26
C THR A 6 -15.98 -34.21 -3.36
N SER A 7 -16.65 -33.87 -2.25
CA SER A 7 -16.09 -33.10 -1.10
C SER A 7 -14.90 -33.82 -0.46
N SER A 8 -13.67 -33.49 -0.87
CA SER A 8 -12.48 -33.81 -0.07
C SER A 8 -12.58 -33.07 1.26
N LYS A 9 -12.38 -33.76 2.39
CA LYS A 9 -12.32 -33.12 3.72
C LYS A 9 -11.34 -31.95 3.69
N ARG A 10 -11.74 -30.79 4.23
CA ARG A 10 -10.82 -29.65 4.35
C ARG A 10 -9.59 -30.02 5.18
N ARG A 11 -8.46 -29.40 4.83
CA ARG A 11 -7.17 -29.56 5.49
C ARG A 11 -7.01 -28.48 6.55
N ILE A 12 -6.94 -28.89 7.81
CA ILE A 12 -6.78 -27.98 8.95
C ILE A 12 -5.40 -28.20 9.58
N LEU A 13 -4.70 -27.09 9.81
CA LEU A 13 -3.48 -27.06 10.60
C LEU A 13 -3.79 -26.48 11.98
N ILE A 14 -3.56 -27.24 13.05
CA ILE A 14 -3.43 -26.66 14.39
C ILE A 14 -1.96 -26.35 14.60
N PHE A 15 -1.64 -25.07 14.63
CA PHE A 15 -0.30 -24.58 14.86
C PHE A 15 -0.11 -24.23 16.33
N VAL A 16 0.72 -25.01 17.02
CA VAL A 16 1.09 -24.83 18.42
C VAL A 16 2.40 -24.04 18.50
N VAL A 17 2.32 -22.80 19.00
CA VAL A 17 3.52 -22.03 19.36
C VAL A 17 4.05 -22.53 20.70
N ALA A 18 5.31 -22.94 20.73
CA ALA A 18 5.93 -23.45 21.95
C ALA A 18 7.21 -22.66 22.27
N TYR A 19 7.34 -22.26 23.53
CA TYR A 19 8.57 -21.73 24.09
C TYR A 19 8.56 -21.98 25.60
N HIS A 20 9.52 -22.76 26.09
CA HIS A 20 9.61 -23.19 27.49
C HIS A 20 8.32 -23.88 27.99
N ALA A 21 7.80 -24.80 27.19
CA ALA A 21 6.51 -25.48 27.38
C ALA A 21 6.67 -26.98 27.75
N GLU A 22 7.83 -27.38 28.29
CA GLU A 22 8.15 -28.77 28.64
C GLU A 22 7.06 -29.45 29.49
N THR A 23 6.48 -28.71 30.45
CA THR A 23 5.51 -29.25 31.42
C THR A 23 4.05 -29.19 30.96
N THR A 24 3.77 -28.49 29.86
CA THR A 24 2.40 -28.20 29.40
C THR A 24 2.10 -28.79 28.04
N LEU A 25 3.11 -28.91 27.16
CA LEU A 25 2.93 -29.27 25.74
C LEU A 25 2.14 -30.57 25.55
N LEU A 26 2.52 -31.66 26.24
CA LEU A 26 1.83 -32.95 26.10
C LEU A 26 0.35 -32.85 26.51
N ARG A 27 0.06 -32.12 27.60
CA ARG A 27 -1.32 -31.90 28.06
C ARG A 27 -2.13 -31.10 27.04
N VAL A 28 -1.54 -30.11 26.40
CA VAL A 28 -2.19 -29.34 25.33
C VAL A 28 -2.52 -30.24 24.13
N LEU A 29 -1.56 -31.06 23.69
CA LEU A 29 -1.75 -32.00 22.58
C LEU A 29 -2.88 -33.00 22.86
N GLN A 30 -2.94 -33.54 24.08
CA GLN A 30 -3.98 -34.49 24.50
C GLN A 30 -5.38 -33.87 24.61
N ARG A 31 -5.48 -32.54 24.80
CA ARG A 31 -6.74 -31.81 24.90
C ARG A 31 -7.35 -31.46 23.54
N ILE A 32 -6.60 -31.62 22.44
CA ILE A 32 -7.12 -31.37 21.09
C ILE A 32 -8.24 -32.39 20.79
N PRO A 33 -9.47 -31.94 20.46
CA PRO A 33 -10.60 -32.85 20.28
C PRO A 33 -10.38 -33.86 19.14
N SER A 34 -10.47 -35.15 19.46
CA SER A 34 -10.33 -36.25 18.48
C SER A 34 -11.38 -36.20 17.36
N ALA A 35 -12.55 -35.63 17.63
CA ALA A 35 -13.60 -35.40 16.64
C ALA A 35 -13.12 -34.57 15.44
N LEU A 36 -12.17 -33.64 15.63
CA LEU A 36 -11.61 -32.83 14.54
C LEU A 36 -10.86 -33.68 13.52
N ALA A 37 -10.10 -34.69 13.97
CA ALA A 37 -9.41 -35.61 13.06
C ALA A 37 -10.37 -36.51 12.29
N THR A 38 -11.58 -36.73 12.81
CA THR A 38 -12.62 -37.48 12.11
C THR A 38 -13.31 -36.62 11.05
N GLN A 39 -13.50 -35.32 11.32
CA GLN A 39 -14.20 -34.39 10.42
C GLN A 39 -13.30 -33.83 9.32
N TYR A 40 -12.02 -33.58 9.62
CA TYR A 40 -11.08 -32.87 8.76
C TYR A 40 -9.81 -33.68 8.51
N HIS A 41 -9.07 -33.33 7.46
CA HIS A 41 -7.68 -33.77 7.32
C HIS A 41 -6.81 -32.93 8.25
N LEU A 42 -6.67 -33.39 9.50
CA LEU A 42 -6.02 -32.66 10.58
C LEU A 42 -4.52 -32.96 10.68
N GLU A 43 -3.72 -31.89 10.73
CA GLU A 43 -2.33 -31.94 11.16
C GLU A 43 -2.10 -30.96 12.31
N VAL A 44 -1.32 -31.38 13.30
CA VAL A 44 -0.83 -30.54 14.38
C VAL A 44 0.64 -30.26 14.14
N LEU A 45 1.00 -28.99 14.05
CA LEU A 45 2.37 -28.52 13.94
C LEU A 45 2.78 -27.86 15.26
N VAL A 46 3.81 -28.39 15.89
CA VAL A 46 4.49 -27.72 17.01
C VAL A 46 5.76 -27.08 16.46
N ILE A 47 5.94 -25.78 16.68
CA ILE A 47 7.24 -25.11 16.48
C ILE A 47 7.76 -24.62 17.83
N ASP A 48 8.82 -25.27 18.30
CA ASP A 48 9.62 -24.81 19.43
C ASP A 48 10.48 -23.61 19.01
N ASP A 49 10.26 -22.45 19.65
CA ASP A 49 10.95 -21.20 19.34
C ASP A 49 12.34 -21.08 19.99
N GLY A 50 13.15 -22.12 19.84
CA GLY A 50 14.51 -22.18 20.39
C GLY A 50 14.52 -22.22 21.92
N SER A 51 13.70 -23.07 22.52
CA SER A 51 13.68 -23.27 23.98
C SER A 51 15.01 -23.80 24.50
N THR A 52 15.35 -23.44 25.75
CA THR A 52 16.50 -23.99 26.46
C THR A 52 16.15 -25.17 27.36
N ASP A 53 14.87 -25.53 27.47
CA ASP A 53 14.36 -26.68 28.21
C ASP A 53 14.06 -27.86 27.26
N ARG A 54 13.41 -28.93 27.74
CA ARG A 54 13.15 -30.13 26.91
C ARG A 54 11.87 -30.02 26.07
N THR A 55 11.42 -28.82 25.72
CA THR A 55 10.18 -28.60 24.93
C THR A 55 10.18 -29.40 23.62
N PHE A 56 11.23 -29.28 22.80
CA PHE A 56 11.36 -30.04 21.55
C PHE A 56 11.35 -31.56 21.78
N ASP A 57 12.12 -32.05 22.76
CA ASP A 57 12.22 -33.48 23.06
C ASP A 57 10.86 -34.06 23.51
N VAL A 58 10.10 -33.32 24.31
CA VAL A 58 8.73 -33.70 24.71
C VAL A 58 7.82 -33.79 23.49
N GLY A 59 7.91 -32.83 22.57
CA GLY A 59 7.17 -32.85 21.30
C GLY A 59 7.52 -34.07 20.44
N GLU A 60 8.80 -34.34 20.23
CA GLU A 60 9.28 -35.49 19.46
C GLU A 60 8.90 -36.83 20.11
N THR A 61 8.96 -36.89 21.44
CA THR A 61 8.51 -38.07 22.19
C THR A 61 7.02 -38.30 21.98
N ALA A 62 6.19 -37.26 22.09
CA ALA A 62 4.76 -37.34 21.82
C ALA A 62 4.49 -37.81 20.38
N ARG A 63 5.24 -37.30 19.39
CA ARG A 63 5.11 -37.71 17.98
C ARG A 63 5.39 -39.20 17.76
N ARG A 64 6.31 -39.79 18.51
CA ARG A 64 6.72 -41.21 18.36
C ARG A 64 5.89 -42.18 19.18
N THR A 65 5.45 -41.76 20.37
CA THR A 65 4.94 -42.68 21.40
C THR A 65 3.50 -42.41 21.82
N ALA A 66 2.98 -41.19 21.61
CA ALA A 66 1.62 -40.89 22.02
C ALA A 66 0.63 -41.39 20.96
N GLU A 67 -0.43 -42.07 21.42
CA GLU A 67 -1.57 -42.45 20.59
C GLU A 67 -2.45 -41.23 20.31
N LEU A 68 -1.97 -40.34 19.43
CA LEU A 68 -2.69 -39.14 19.02
C LEU A 68 -3.56 -39.45 17.79
N PRO A 69 -4.80 -38.93 17.74
CA PRO A 69 -5.73 -39.21 16.65
C PRO A 69 -5.41 -38.43 15.35
N PHE A 70 -4.28 -37.72 15.31
CA PHE A 70 -3.90 -36.82 14.21
C PHE A 70 -2.40 -36.93 13.90
N ARG A 71 -2.02 -36.47 12.72
CA ARG A 71 -0.60 -36.33 12.35
C ARG A 71 0.03 -35.20 13.19
N LEU A 72 1.15 -35.50 13.84
CA LEU A 72 1.95 -34.53 14.57
C LEU A 72 3.28 -34.27 13.85
N THR A 73 3.58 -33.01 13.58
CA THR A 73 4.86 -32.53 13.05
C THR A 73 5.49 -31.62 14.11
N VAL A 74 6.78 -31.82 14.40
CA VAL A 74 7.50 -31.06 15.43
C VAL A 74 8.76 -30.47 14.79
N LEU A 75 8.91 -29.14 14.90
CA LEU A 75 10.05 -28.40 14.40
C LEU A 75 10.64 -27.56 15.54
N ALA A 76 11.90 -27.18 15.41
CA ALA A 76 12.57 -26.25 16.31
C ALA A 76 13.27 -25.14 15.51
N ASN A 77 13.14 -23.91 15.99
CA ASN A 77 13.88 -22.78 15.46
C ASN A 77 15.33 -22.82 15.98
N PRO A 78 16.34 -22.59 15.12
CA PRO A 78 17.74 -22.57 15.56
C PRO A 78 18.04 -21.40 16.50
N VAL A 79 17.24 -20.34 16.42
CA VAL A 79 17.31 -19.14 17.26
C VAL A 79 15.89 -18.65 17.55
N ASN A 80 15.66 -18.15 18.77
CA ASN A 80 14.36 -17.60 19.16
C ASN A 80 13.94 -16.47 18.22
N GLN A 81 12.79 -16.63 17.57
CA GLN A 81 12.22 -15.65 16.62
C GLN A 81 11.27 -14.67 17.29
N GLY A 82 10.87 -14.92 18.53
CA GLY A 82 9.84 -14.17 19.23
C GLY A 82 8.44 -14.55 18.76
N TYR A 83 7.44 -14.11 19.53
CA TYR A 83 6.04 -14.52 19.33
C TYR A 83 5.53 -14.30 17.88
N GLY A 84 5.72 -13.10 17.33
CA GLY A 84 5.32 -12.78 15.95
C GLY A 84 6.21 -13.48 14.91
N GLY A 85 7.50 -13.71 15.22
CA GLY A 85 8.41 -14.42 14.34
C GLY A 85 8.02 -15.88 14.17
N ASN A 86 7.71 -16.57 15.27
CA ASN A 86 7.24 -17.95 15.25
C ASN A 86 5.87 -18.07 14.55
N GLN A 87 4.96 -17.11 14.78
CA GLN A 87 3.69 -17.04 14.04
C GLN A 87 3.86 -17.00 12.52
N LYS A 88 4.80 -16.20 12.01
CA LYS A 88 5.08 -16.13 10.58
C LYS A 88 5.50 -17.48 10.00
N LEU A 89 6.32 -18.25 10.72
CA LEU A 89 6.75 -19.57 10.30
C LEU A 89 5.57 -20.55 10.21
N GLY A 90 4.72 -20.60 11.24
CA GLY A 90 3.52 -21.44 11.22
C GLY A 90 2.55 -21.09 10.09
N TYR A 91 2.34 -19.79 9.83
CA TYR A 91 1.49 -19.34 8.72
C TYR A 91 2.10 -19.62 7.34
N ARG A 92 3.41 -19.43 7.19
CA ARG A 92 4.14 -19.77 5.96
C ARG A 92 4.07 -21.27 5.68
N TYR A 93 4.27 -22.10 6.70
CA TYR A 93 4.11 -23.54 6.60
C TYR A 93 2.69 -23.93 6.14
N ALA A 94 1.66 -23.33 6.75
CA ALA A 94 0.26 -23.58 6.36
C ALA A 94 0.01 -23.28 4.87
N ILE A 95 0.59 -22.17 4.37
CA ILE A 95 0.51 -21.75 2.97
C ILE A 95 1.22 -22.72 2.04
N GLU A 96 2.44 -23.12 2.36
CA GLU A 96 3.28 -23.98 1.51
C GLU A 96 2.75 -25.41 1.42
N GLN A 97 2.27 -25.94 2.54
CA GLN A 97 1.70 -27.29 2.58
C GLN A 97 0.27 -27.36 2.02
N GLY A 98 -0.33 -26.22 1.67
CA GLY A 98 -1.64 -26.16 1.04
C GLY A 98 -2.79 -26.50 1.99
N PHE A 99 -2.73 -26.04 3.24
CA PHE A 99 -3.86 -26.11 4.17
C PHE A 99 -4.96 -25.10 3.80
N ASP A 100 -6.17 -25.32 4.28
CA ASP A 100 -7.32 -24.43 4.09
C ASP A 100 -7.47 -23.46 5.27
N ILE A 101 -7.26 -23.96 6.49
CA ILE A 101 -7.40 -23.23 7.75
C ILE A 101 -6.17 -23.48 8.62
N VAL A 102 -5.70 -22.43 9.31
CA VAL A 102 -4.69 -22.55 10.37
C VAL A 102 -5.25 -21.99 11.68
N ALA A 103 -5.10 -22.76 12.76
CA ALA A 103 -5.52 -22.42 14.11
C ALA A 103 -4.33 -22.27 15.05
N LEU A 104 -4.13 -21.08 15.61
CA LEU A 104 -3.07 -20.80 16.57
C LEU A 104 -3.49 -21.25 17.97
N VAL A 105 -2.71 -22.14 18.56
CA VAL A 105 -2.85 -22.62 19.94
C VAL A 105 -1.53 -22.38 20.68
N HIS A 106 -1.59 -22.05 21.97
CA HIS A 106 -0.40 -21.80 22.78
C HIS A 106 0.01 -23.07 23.53
N GLY A 107 1.30 -23.41 23.49
CA GLY A 107 1.85 -24.60 24.14
C GLY A 107 1.85 -24.54 25.67
N ASP A 108 1.65 -23.37 26.27
CA ASP A 108 1.49 -23.18 27.72
C ASP A 108 0.11 -23.62 28.25
N GLY A 109 -0.87 -23.83 27.36
CA GLY A 109 -2.22 -24.25 27.70
C GLY A 109 -3.16 -23.13 28.14
N GLN A 110 -2.79 -21.86 27.93
CA GLN A 110 -3.60 -20.69 28.27
C GLN A 110 -4.97 -20.69 27.56
N TYR A 111 -5.04 -21.27 26.36
CA TYR A 111 -6.27 -21.37 25.57
C TYR A 111 -6.77 -22.81 25.49
N ALA A 112 -8.08 -22.97 25.60
CA ALA A 112 -8.75 -24.27 25.56
C ALA A 112 -8.81 -24.84 24.13
N PRO A 113 -8.10 -25.94 23.80
CA PRO A 113 -8.25 -26.59 22.50
C PRO A 113 -9.67 -27.14 22.27
N GLU A 114 -10.44 -27.33 23.34
CA GLU A 114 -11.81 -27.86 23.31
C GLU A 114 -12.78 -26.98 22.52
N VAL A 115 -12.52 -25.67 22.41
CA VAL A 115 -13.37 -24.74 21.65
C VAL A 115 -12.97 -24.61 20.17
N LEU A 116 -11.94 -25.34 19.71
CA LEU A 116 -11.53 -25.34 18.30
C LEU A 116 -12.69 -25.64 17.33
N PRO A 117 -13.58 -26.63 17.57
CA PRO A 117 -14.69 -26.90 16.65
C PRO A 117 -15.59 -25.68 16.42
N GLU A 118 -15.90 -24.91 17.48
CA GLU A 118 -16.72 -23.70 17.40
C GLU A 118 -16.01 -22.57 16.66
N LEU A 119 -14.69 -22.43 16.85
CA LEU A 119 -13.88 -21.41 16.17
C LEU A 119 -13.65 -21.72 14.69
N ILE A 120 -13.58 -23.00 14.32
CA ILE A 120 -13.40 -23.45 12.94
C ILE A 120 -14.68 -23.24 12.13
N ALA A 121 -15.85 -23.44 12.73
CA ALA A 121 -17.13 -23.45 12.03
C ALA A 121 -17.39 -22.23 11.11
N PRO A 122 -17.13 -20.96 11.51
CA PRO A 122 -17.34 -19.82 10.62
C PRO A 122 -16.37 -19.77 9.43
N LEU A 123 -15.16 -20.29 9.58
CA LEU A 123 -14.19 -20.41 8.47
C LEU A 123 -14.59 -21.54 7.52
N ASP A 124 -15.09 -22.64 8.09
CA ASP A 124 -15.60 -23.78 7.32
C ASP A 124 -16.87 -23.42 6.54
N ALA A 125 -17.78 -22.65 7.12
CA ALA A 125 -18.95 -22.11 6.44
C ALA A 125 -18.62 -20.99 5.41
N GLY A 126 -17.37 -20.50 5.36
CA GLY A 126 -16.99 -19.39 4.49
C GLY A 126 -17.59 -18.04 4.92
N GLU A 127 -18.05 -17.93 6.17
CA GLU A 127 -18.64 -16.73 6.75
C GLU A 127 -17.59 -15.71 7.22
N ALA A 128 -16.38 -16.19 7.53
CA ALA A 128 -15.28 -15.38 8.00
C ALA A 128 -13.97 -15.70 7.26
N ASP A 129 -13.04 -14.75 7.29
CA ASP A 129 -11.67 -14.92 6.80
C ASP A 129 -10.68 -15.07 7.97
N ALA A 130 -11.03 -14.52 9.14
CA ALA A 130 -10.40 -14.77 10.43
C ALA A 130 -11.45 -14.92 11.55
N VAL A 131 -11.16 -15.78 12.51
CA VAL A 131 -11.98 -15.97 13.71
C VAL A 131 -11.12 -15.81 14.95
N PHE A 132 -11.55 -14.94 15.87
CA PHE A 132 -10.87 -14.69 17.14
C PHE A 132 -11.72 -15.15 18.32
N GLY A 133 -11.11 -15.89 19.23
CA GLY A 133 -11.74 -16.19 20.51
C GLY A 133 -11.68 -14.97 21.41
N SER A 134 -12.81 -14.42 21.84
CA SER A 134 -12.85 -13.25 22.74
C SER A 134 -13.28 -13.63 24.14
N ARG A 135 -12.48 -13.19 25.13
CA ARG A 135 -12.76 -13.30 26.56
C ARG A 135 -13.69 -12.20 27.05
N MET A 136 -13.92 -11.18 26.22
CA MET A 136 -14.58 -9.93 26.59
C MET A 136 -15.94 -9.71 25.92
N MET A 137 -16.41 -10.67 25.12
CA MET A 137 -17.76 -10.66 24.54
C MET A 137 -18.85 -10.76 25.60
N GLN A 138 -18.63 -11.60 26.62
CA GLN A 138 -19.55 -11.73 27.75
C GLN A 138 -19.14 -10.74 28.86
N PRO A 139 -20.07 -9.88 29.34
CA PRO A 139 -19.78 -8.93 30.41
C PRO A 139 -19.21 -9.64 31.66
N PHE A 140 -18.07 -9.15 32.16
CA PHE A 140 -17.39 -9.64 33.37
C PHE A 140 -16.89 -11.10 33.33
N ALA A 141 -17.06 -11.83 32.23
CA ALA A 141 -16.61 -13.22 32.11
C ALA A 141 -15.08 -13.34 32.30
N ALA A 142 -14.32 -12.42 31.73
CA ALA A 142 -12.86 -12.35 31.92
C ALA A 142 -12.44 -12.21 33.39
N LEU A 143 -13.12 -11.35 34.17
CA LEU A 143 -12.83 -11.17 35.60
C LEU A 143 -13.21 -12.40 36.41
N LYS A 144 -14.37 -13.01 36.10
CA LYS A 144 -14.81 -14.26 36.74
C LYS A 144 -13.85 -15.43 36.46
N GLY A 145 -13.22 -15.44 35.29
CA GLY A 145 -12.18 -16.40 34.90
C GLY A 145 -10.78 -16.09 35.42
N GLY A 146 -10.63 -15.14 36.36
CA GLY A 146 -9.37 -14.86 37.05
C GLY A 146 -8.48 -13.79 36.39
N MET A 147 -8.94 -13.09 35.34
CA MET A 147 -8.15 -12.02 34.74
C MET A 147 -7.89 -10.88 35.75
N PRO A 148 -6.64 -10.45 35.96
CA PRO A 148 -6.34 -9.30 36.81
C PRO A 148 -7.06 -8.03 36.34
N LEU A 149 -7.62 -7.27 37.27
CA LEU A 149 -8.44 -6.08 36.97
C LEU A 149 -7.72 -5.04 36.10
N TYR A 150 -6.43 -4.80 36.35
CA TYR A 150 -5.63 -3.87 35.55
C TYR A 150 -5.46 -4.32 34.09
N LYS A 151 -5.37 -5.64 33.83
CA LYS A 151 -5.32 -6.20 32.47
C LYS A 151 -6.67 -6.06 31.78
N TYR A 152 -7.75 -6.31 32.51
CA TYR A 152 -9.11 -6.14 32.00
C TYR A 152 -9.37 -4.69 31.56
N ILE A 153 -9.06 -3.72 32.43
CA ILE A 153 -9.23 -2.29 32.14
C ILE A 153 -8.31 -1.86 30.99
N GLY A 154 -7.02 -2.24 31.03
CA GLY A 154 -6.05 -1.89 29.99
C GLY A 154 -6.47 -2.38 28.60
N ASN A 155 -6.94 -3.62 28.50
CA ASN A 155 -7.43 -4.21 27.26
C ASN A 155 -8.70 -3.50 26.75
N LYS A 156 -9.63 -3.13 27.65
CA LYS A 156 -10.82 -2.33 27.25
C LYS A 156 -10.45 -0.94 26.72
N ILE A 157 -9.50 -0.25 27.37
CA ILE A 157 -9.04 1.08 26.93
C ILE A 157 -8.36 1.00 25.56
N LEU A 158 -7.44 0.05 25.38
CA LEU A 158 -6.75 -0.14 24.12
C LEU A 158 -7.71 -0.56 23.00
N SER A 159 -8.57 -1.55 23.25
CA SER A 159 -9.58 -1.99 22.28
C SER A 159 -10.53 -0.85 21.89
N TRP A 160 -10.91 0.03 22.82
CA TRP A 160 -11.70 1.24 22.50
C TRP A 160 -10.94 2.17 21.55
N TYR A 161 -9.67 2.45 21.85
CA TYR A 161 -8.83 3.31 21.01
C TYR A 161 -8.64 2.72 19.61
N GLU A 162 -8.29 1.43 19.52
CA GLU A 162 -8.05 0.74 18.26
C GLU A 162 -9.33 0.71 17.40
N ASN A 163 -10.49 0.41 18.01
CA ASN A 163 -11.78 0.50 17.32
C ASN A 163 -12.08 1.90 16.81
N ARG A 164 -11.82 2.93 17.64
CA ARG A 164 -12.07 4.34 17.28
C ARG A 164 -11.24 4.78 16.07
N VAL A 165 -9.99 4.32 16.00
CA VAL A 165 -9.04 4.68 14.94
C VAL A 165 -9.28 3.87 13.66
N LEU A 166 -9.53 2.57 13.78
CA LEU A 166 -9.74 1.66 12.65
C LEU A 166 -11.18 1.68 12.11
N GLY A 167 -12.14 2.16 12.90
CA GLY A 167 -13.56 2.14 12.55
C GLY A 167 -14.21 0.76 12.71
N THR A 168 -13.72 -0.04 13.65
CA THR A 168 -14.19 -1.40 13.92
C THR A 168 -15.04 -1.48 15.20
N ARG A 169 -15.54 -2.68 15.52
CA ARG A 169 -16.32 -2.97 16.74
C ARG A 169 -15.87 -4.26 17.42
N LEU A 170 -14.58 -4.59 17.34
CA LEU A 170 -14.04 -5.80 17.97
C LEU A 170 -14.12 -5.66 19.50
N THR A 171 -14.56 -6.72 20.17
CA THR A 171 -14.66 -6.75 21.63
C THR A 171 -13.32 -6.90 22.33
N GLU A 172 -12.34 -7.52 21.66
CA GLU A 172 -10.98 -7.73 22.16
C GLU A 172 -9.94 -7.79 21.02
N PHE A 173 -8.96 -6.89 21.02
CA PHE A 173 -7.82 -6.93 20.07
C PHE A 173 -6.66 -7.82 20.52
N HIS A 174 -6.59 -8.12 21.82
CA HIS A 174 -5.41 -8.70 22.47
C HIS A 174 -5.58 -10.18 22.87
N SER A 175 -6.58 -10.86 22.28
CA SER A 175 -6.68 -12.31 22.42
C SER A 175 -5.68 -13.02 21.51
N GLY A 176 -5.00 -14.01 22.04
CA GLY A 176 -4.05 -14.85 21.31
C GLY A 176 -4.69 -16.08 20.65
N TYR A 177 -6.00 -16.29 20.79
CA TYR A 177 -6.68 -17.43 20.16
C TYR A 177 -7.25 -17.05 18.81
N ARG A 178 -6.54 -17.42 17.74
CA ARG A 178 -6.80 -16.89 16.41
C ARG A 178 -6.75 -17.98 15.36
N LEU A 179 -7.73 -17.95 14.47
CA LEU A 179 -7.82 -18.85 13.34
C LEU A 179 -7.93 -18.02 12.06
N TYR A 180 -7.29 -18.48 11.00
CA TYR A 180 -7.27 -17.80 9.72
C TYR A 180 -7.54 -18.77 8.58
N SER A 181 -8.28 -18.29 7.58
CA SER A 181 -8.26 -18.90 6.26
C SER A 181 -6.87 -18.72 5.64
N VAL A 182 -6.27 -19.79 5.13
CA VAL A 182 -4.98 -19.72 4.45
C VAL A 182 -5.07 -18.89 3.17
N ALA A 183 -6.23 -18.89 2.50
CA ALA A 183 -6.49 -18.01 1.36
C ALA A 183 -6.46 -16.53 1.76
N ALA A 184 -6.94 -16.20 2.96
CA ALA A 184 -6.89 -14.83 3.50
C ALA A 184 -5.46 -14.42 3.86
N LEU A 185 -4.68 -15.32 4.49
CA LEU A 185 -3.27 -15.07 4.80
C LEU A 185 -2.42 -14.77 3.55
N ARG A 186 -2.69 -15.44 2.42
CA ARG A 186 -2.02 -15.16 1.13
C ARG A 186 -2.25 -13.75 0.60
N ARG A 187 -3.30 -13.06 1.05
CA ARG A 187 -3.67 -11.72 0.60
C ARG A 187 -3.00 -10.59 1.39
N VAL A 188 -2.30 -10.89 2.48
CA VAL A 188 -1.69 -9.89 3.34
C VAL A 188 -0.18 -10.13 3.51
N PRO A 189 0.66 -9.08 3.59
CA PRO A 189 2.10 -9.23 3.73
C PRO A 189 2.50 -9.43 5.20
N PHE A 190 1.94 -10.44 5.87
CA PHE A 190 2.14 -10.67 7.31
C PHE A 190 3.61 -10.90 7.69
N GLU A 191 4.44 -11.35 6.75
CA GLU A 191 5.89 -11.53 6.95
C GLU A 191 6.62 -10.23 7.29
N LEU A 192 6.09 -9.09 6.84
CA LEU A 192 6.64 -7.76 7.10
C LEU A 192 6.24 -7.19 8.47
N ASN A 193 5.36 -7.87 9.22
CA ASN A 193 4.97 -7.42 10.55
C ASN A 193 6.13 -7.56 11.55
N THR A 194 5.94 -7.08 12.77
CA THR A 194 6.89 -7.25 13.85
C THR A 194 7.08 -8.73 14.24
N ASN A 195 8.20 -9.04 14.91
CA ASN A 195 8.45 -10.37 15.46
C ASN A 195 7.97 -10.51 16.93
N VAL A 196 7.45 -9.44 17.53
CA VAL A 196 7.00 -9.44 18.94
C VAL A 196 5.47 -9.42 19.07
N PHE A 197 4.96 -9.28 20.29
CA PHE A 197 3.53 -9.45 20.64
C PHE A 197 2.54 -8.59 19.85
N HIS A 198 2.91 -7.37 19.41
CA HIS A 198 1.98 -6.53 18.64
C HIS A 198 1.84 -6.94 17.17
N PHE A 199 2.46 -8.05 16.74
CA PHE A 199 2.18 -8.71 15.46
C PHE A 199 0.68 -8.90 15.26
N ASP A 200 0.03 -9.31 16.33
CA ASP A 200 -1.40 -9.54 16.44
C ASP A 200 -2.24 -8.31 16.06
N THR A 201 -1.82 -7.11 16.45
CA THR A 201 -2.48 -5.86 16.07
C THR A 201 -2.20 -5.54 14.60
N GLU A 202 -0.96 -5.75 14.13
CA GLU A 202 -0.59 -5.45 12.75
C GLU A 202 -1.31 -6.34 11.73
N ILE A 203 -1.48 -7.63 12.01
CA ILE A 203 -2.21 -8.54 11.11
C ILE A 203 -3.72 -8.20 11.09
N ILE A 204 -4.30 -7.75 12.21
CA ILE A 204 -5.69 -7.25 12.22
C ILE A 204 -5.84 -6.06 11.28
N VAL A 205 -4.93 -5.08 11.38
CA VAL A 205 -4.92 -3.92 10.47
C VAL A 205 -4.84 -4.37 9.01
N GLN A 206 -3.96 -5.32 8.70
CA GLN A 206 -3.83 -5.85 7.34
C GLN A 206 -5.14 -6.48 6.85
N PHE A 207 -5.79 -7.31 7.67
CA PHE A 207 -7.06 -7.93 7.31
C PHE A 207 -8.15 -6.88 7.04
N LEU A 208 -8.25 -5.86 7.88
CA LEU A 208 -9.19 -4.75 7.69
C LEU A 208 -8.91 -3.98 6.41
N PHE A 209 -7.63 -3.67 6.12
CA PHE A 209 -7.25 -2.95 4.91
C PHE A 209 -7.49 -3.78 3.64
N ALA A 210 -7.41 -5.12 3.75
CA ALA A 210 -7.67 -6.05 2.66
C ALA A 210 -9.17 -6.31 2.44
N GLY A 211 -10.04 -5.71 3.26
CA GLY A 211 -11.49 -5.93 3.24
C GLY A 211 -11.90 -7.34 3.66
N LEU A 212 -11.07 -8.01 4.47
CA LEU A 212 -11.33 -9.36 4.97
C LEU A 212 -12.25 -9.33 6.20
N ARG A 213 -13.07 -10.37 6.34
CA ARG A 213 -14.09 -10.49 7.39
C ARG A 213 -13.49 -11.11 8.65
N ILE A 214 -13.57 -10.40 9.76
CA ILE A 214 -13.15 -10.86 11.08
C ILE A 214 -14.41 -11.14 11.92
N ARG A 215 -14.48 -12.30 12.56
CA ARG A 215 -15.56 -12.66 13.49
C ARG A 215 -14.99 -13.01 14.86
N GLU A 216 -15.73 -12.66 15.92
CA GLU A 216 -15.39 -13.04 17.29
C GLU A 216 -16.35 -14.11 17.80
N ILE A 217 -15.82 -15.07 18.55
CA ILE A 217 -16.58 -16.13 19.24
C ILE A 217 -16.21 -16.06 20.72
N PRO A 218 -17.18 -16.11 21.66
CA PRO A 218 -16.86 -16.06 23.08
C PRO A 218 -16.07 -17.30 23.50
N ILE A 219 -15.01 -17.12 24.28
CA ILE A 219 -14.20 -18.22 24.83
C ILE A 219 -14.09 -18.12 26.36
N PRO A 220 -13.94 -19.25 27.07
CA PRO A 220 -13.67 -19.24 28.50
C PRO A 220 -12.35 -18.55 28.81
N THR A 221 -12.28 -17.92 29.98
CA THR A 221 -11.04 -17.32 30.50
C THR A 221 -10.48 -18.19 31.61
N TYR A 222 -9.22 -18.58 31.50
CA TYR A 222 -8.48 -19.29 32.54
C TYR A 222 -7.18 -18.54 32.81
N TYR A 223 -7.03 -18.00 34.02
CA TYR A 223 -5.77 -17.46 34.52
C TYR A 223 -5.29 -18.34 35.69
N GLY A 224 -4.28 -19.17 35.43
CA GLY A 224 -3.58 -19.96 36.46
C GLY A 224 -2.29 -19.28 36.96
N ASP A 225 -1.31 -20.09 37.38
CA ASP A 225 0.01 -19.64 37.88
C ASP A 225 0.97 -19.15 36.76
N GLU A 226 0.44 -18.79 35.60
CA GLU A 226 1.21 -18.40 34.42
C GLU A 226 1.95 -17.06 34.65
N ILE A 227 3.27 -17.08 34.46
CA ILE A 227 4.09 -15.87 34.58
C ILE A 227 4.00 -15.06 33.29
N CYS A 228 3.28 -13.94 33.32
CA CYS A 228 3.24 -12.98 32.22
C CYS A 228 4.58 -12.24 32.11
N ARG A 229 5.43 -12.64 31.15
CA ARG A 229 6.73 -12.00 30.87
C ARG A 229 6.63 -10.74 30.00
N VAL A 230 5.43 -10.38 29.55
CA VAL A 230 5.22 -9.23 28.66
C VAL A 230 5.23 -7.92 29.45
N ASN A 231 6.04 -6.96 29.01
CA ASN A 231 5.94 -5.58 29.49
C ASN A 231 4.67 -4.94 28.89
N GLY A 232 3.60 -4.88 29.68
CA GLY A 232 2.29 -4.40 29.25
C GLY A 232 2.29 -2.95 28.73
N MET A 233 3.12 -2.07 29.31
CA MET A 233 3.18 -0.66 28.88
C MET A 233 3.88 -0.52 27.53
N LYS A 234 4.98 -1.24 27.32
CA LYS A 234 5.64 -1.29 26.01
C LYS A 234 4.71 -1.85 24.94
N TYR A 235 4.02 -2.96 25.24
CA TYR A 235 3.04 -3.57 24.35
C TYR A 235 1.91 -2.61 23.97
N ALA A 236 1.32 -1.93 24.96
CA ALA A 236 0.27 -0.94 24.76
C ALA A 236 0.72 0.19 23.82
N TRP A 237 1.93 0.73 24.05
CA TRP A 237 2.52 1.77 23.21
C TRP A 237 2.75 1.31 21.77
N ASP A 238 3.25 0.10 21.59
CA ASP A 238 3.48 -0.47 20.26
C ASP A 238 2.17 -0.63 19.49
N CYS A 239 1.09 -1.09 20.14
CA CYS A 239 -0.24 -1.23 19.53
C CYS A 239 -0.79 0.14 19.09
N VAL A 240 -0.74 1.14 19.99
CA VAL A 240 -1.18 2.52 19.69
C VAL A 240 -0.39 3.09 18.51
N ARG A 241 0.94 2.92 18.50
CA ARG A 241 1.80 3.39 17.40
C ARG A 241 1.48 2.68 16.08
N ALA A 242 1.24 1.36 16.10
CA ALA A 242 0.91 0.59 14.91
C ALA A 242 -0.42 1.06 14.29
N VAL A 243 -1.47 1.18 15.10
CA VAL A 243 -2.81 1.58 14.65
C VAL A 243 -2.86 3.05 14.24
N THR A 244 -2.14 3.93 14.94
CA THR A 244 -1.98 5.33 14.52
C THR A 244 -1.27 5.42 13.17
N ALA A 245 -0.14 4.71 13.00
CA ALA A 245 0.59 4.71 11.75
C ALA A 245 -0.26 4.17 10.59
N ALA A 246 -1.04 3.11 10.83
CA ALA A 246 -2.00 2.59 9.86
C ALA A 246 -3.04 3.65 9.46
N ARG A 247 -3.60 4.38 10.43
CA ARG A 247 -4.57 5.45 10.15
C ARG A 247 -3.95 6.60 9.36
N LEU A 248 -2.73 7.01 9.72
CA LEU A 248 -1.99 8.04 9.00
C LEU A 248 -1.64 7.60 7.57
N GLN A 249 -1.39 6.31 7.36
CA GLN A 249 -1.18 5.74 6.02
C GLN A 249 -2.41 5.77 5.16
N LYS A 250 -3.61 5.58 5.73
CA LYS A 250 -4.87 5.79 5.01
C LYS A 250 -5.00 7.21 4.46
N TYR A 251 -4.37 8.20 5.11
CA TYR A 251 -4.33 9.60 4.70
C TYR A 251 -3.03 9.99 3.95
N HIS A 252 -2.20 9.03 3.55
CA HIS A 252 -0.93 9.26 2.85
C HIS A 252 0.09 10.11 3.61
N LEU A 253 -0.02 10.20 4.95
CA LEU A 253 0.90 10.97 5.80
C LEU A 253 2.11 10.14 6.27
N VAL A 254 1.93 8.82 6.37
CA VAL A 254 2.97 7.85 6.74
C VAL A 254 2.85 6.68 5.78
N TYR A 255 3.95 6.00 5.49
CA TYR A 255 3.91 4.75 4.75
C TYR A 255 4.66 3.67 5.50
N ARG A 256 3.99 2.54 5.70
CA ARG A 256 4.56 1.29 6.16
C ARG A 256 4.21 0.20 5.17
N ARG A 257 5.25 -0.50 4.71
CA ARG A 257 5.13 -1.56 3.72
C ARG A 257 4.29 -2.74 4.21
N ASN A 258 4.26 -3.01 5.52
CA ASN A 258 3.44 -4.08 6.06
C ASN A 258 1.93 -3.78 6.00
N PHE A 259 1.50 -2.52 5.94
CA PHE A 259 0.08 -2.19 5.75
C PHE A 259 -0.33 -2.02 4.28
N ASP A 260 0.58 -2.28 3.34
CA ASP A 260 0.27 -2.31 1.91
C ASP A 260 -0.25 -3.69 1.49
N VAL A 261 -1.57 -3.85 1.52
CA VAL A 261 -2.29 -5.12 1.23
C VAL A 261 -2.87 -5.19 -0.18
N ARG A 262 -2.52 -4.26 -1.08
CA ARG A 262 -2.95 -4.34 -2.48
C ARG A 262 -2.18 -5.46 -3.16
N SER A 263 -2.89 -6.33 -3.89
CA SER A 263 -2.26 -7.45 -4.61
C SER A 263 -1.16 -6.95 -5.55
N THR A 264 -0.11 -7.75 -5.74
CA THR A 264 0.93 -7.50 -6.75
C THR A 264 0.34 -7.28 -8.15
N ALA A 265 -0.81 -7.91 -8.46
CA ALA A 265 -1.56 -7.66 -9.70
C ALA A 265 -2.10 -6.21 -9.81
N ASN A 266 -2.47 -5.58 -8.68
CA ASN A 266 -2.88 -4.17 -8.63
C ASN A 266 -1.69 -3.19 -8.59
N ARG A 267 -0.44 -3.66 -8.46
CA ARG A 267 0.75 -2.78 -8.57
C ARG A 267 1.04 -2.41 -10.03
N ALA A 268 0.78 -3.32 -10.97
CA ALA A 268 0.93 -3.07 -12.40
C ALA A 268 -0.24 -2.27 -12.98
N ASN A 269 -1.46 -2.44 -12.43
CA ASN A 269 -2.69 -1.82 -12.93
C ASN A 269 -3.33 -0.85 -11.93
N ALA A 270 -2.53 -0.08 -11.18
CA ALA A 270 -3.06 1.03 -10.39
C ALA A 270 -3.46 2.18 -11.33
N HIS A 271 -4.53 1.96 -12.12
CA HIS A 271 -5.12 2.92 -13.04
C HIS A 271 -5.06 4.32 -12.44
N TYR A 272 -4.32 5.19 -13.12
CA TYR A 272 -4.14 6.59 -12.78
C TYR A 272 -5.54 7.20 -12.60
N ALA A 273 -5.95 7.38 -11.33
CA ALA A 273 -7.26 7.91 -11.02
C ALA A 273 -7.26 9.40 -11.38
N ALA A 274 -8.07 9.74 -12.37
CA ALA A 274 -8.26 11.09 -12.86
C ALA A 274 -8.44 12.07 -11.69
N LYS A 275 -7.54 13.05 -11.57
CA LYS A 275 -7.71 14.18 -10.64
C LYS A 275 -8.63 15.24 -11.27
N LEU A 276 -9.76 14.88 -11.86
CA LEU A 276 -10.65 15.87 -12.50
C LEU A 276 -11.54 16.56 -11.44
N ASP A 277 -10.94 17.47 -10.66
CA ASP A 277 -11.63 18.41 -9.75
C ASP A 277 -11.35 19.86 -10.20
N GLN A 278 -12.06 20.83 -9.61
CA GLN A 278 -12.08 22.25 -9.99
C GLN A 278 -10.70 22.95 -9.94
N ASP A 279 -9.66 22.38 -9.31
CA ASP A 279 -8.31 22.97 -9.28
C ASP A 279 -7.18 21.92 -9.25
N SER A 280 -7.12 21.05 -10.27
CA SER A 280 -6.08 20.02 -10.40
C SER A 280 -5.03 20.32 -11.48
N SER A 281 -3.96 19.51 -11.52
CA SER A 281 -2.97 19.54 -12.61
C SER A 281 -3.59 19.37 -13.99
N HIS A 282 -4.55 18.46 -14.11
CA HIS A 282 -5.25 18.14 -15.34
C HIS A 282 -6.14 19.30 -15.80
N THR A 283 -6.91 19.88 -14.88
CA THR A 283 -7.78 21.03 -15.17
C THR A 283 -6.96 22.27 -15.57
N ARG A 284 -5.83 22.54 -14.90
CA ARG A 284 -4.94 23.65 -15.24
C ARG A 284 -4.22 23.43 -16.56
N ALA A 285 -3.73 22.22 -16.84
CA ALA A 285 -3.13 21.90 -18.12
C ALA A 285 -4.13 22.07 -19.28
N LEU A 286 -5.37 21.58 -19.11
CA LEU A 286 -6.44 21.73 -20.08
C LEU A 286 -6.80 23.20 -20.36
N ALA A 287 -6.79 24.06 -19.33
CA ALA A 287 -7.04 25.49 -19.49
C ALA A 287 -5.98 26.19 -20.37
N LEU A 288 -4.78 25.63 -20.46
CA LEU A 288 -3.69 26.13 -21.31
C LEU A 288 -3.79 25.64 -22.76
N VAL A 289 -4.64 24.66 -23.05
CA VAL A 289 -4.86 24.12 -24.39
C VAL A 289 -5.78 25.07 -25.19
N PRO A 290 -5.29 25.70 -26.27
CA PRO A 290 -6.12 26.51 -27.17
C PRO A 290 -7.04 25.61 -28.01
N GLU A 291 -8.16 26.16 -28.48
CA GLU A 291 -9.06 25.45 -29.40
C GLU A 291 -8.41 25.20 -30.77
N ASN A 292 -8.83 24.14 -31.44
CA ASN A 292 -8.38 23.76 -32.80
C ASN A 292 -6.85 23.62 -32.93
N ALA A 293 -6.18 23.10 -31.91
CA ALA A 293 -4.73 22.94 -31.89
C ALA A 293 -4.29 21.47 -31.94
N THR A 294 -3.05 21.22 -32.36
CA THR A 294 -2.40 19.91 -32.18
C THR A 294 -1.83 19.82 -30.77
N VAL A 295 -2.28 18.81 -30.03
CA VAL A 295 -1.85 18.51 -28.66
C VAL A 295 -1.22 17.12 -28.63
N VAL A 296 0.01 17.04 -28.13
CA VAL A 296 0.68 15.76 -27.85
C VAL A 296 0.73 15.57 -26.34
N ASP A 297 0.28 14.42 -25.86
CA ASP A 297 0.29 14.08 -24.44
C ASP A 297 1.19 12.86 -24.20
N LEU A 298 2.34 13.13 -23.62
CA LEU A 298 3.40 12.17 -23.36
C LEU A 298 3.19 11.62 -21.96
N GLY A 299 2.97 10.32 -21.83
CA GLY A 299 2.61 9.68 -20.55
C GLY A 299 1.11 9.83 -20.22
N CYS A 300 0.25 9.80 -21.24
CA CYS A 300 -1.17 10.10 -21.10
C CYS A 300 -1.99 9.03 -20.34
N GLY A 301 -1.37 7.89 -20.00
CA GLY A 301 -1.99 6.77 -19.31
C GLY A 301 -3.26 6.28 -20.00
N PRO A 302 -4.36 6.03 -19.27
CA PRO A 302 -5.62 5.57 -19.87
C PRO A 302 -6.38 6.68 -20.62
N GLY A 303 -5.77 7.82 -20.94
CA GLY A 303 -6.37 8.89 -21.74
C GLY A 303 -7.40 9.73 -20.99
N VAL A 304 -7.12 10.08 -19.73
CA VAL A 304 -8.06 10.84 -18.87
C VAL A 304 -8.47 12.19 -19.47
N LEU A 305 -7.57 12.84 -20.21
CA LEU A 305 -7.83 14.15 -20.83
C LEU A 305 -8.48 14.06 -22.21
N ALA A 306 -8.61 12.87 -22.79
CA ALA A 306 -8.92 12.69 -24.20
C ALA A 306 -10.26 13.33 -24.60
N GLU A 307 -11.31 13.06 -23.82
CA GLU A 307 -12.65 13.63 -24.06
C GLU A 307 -12.64 15.16 -23.98
N SER A 308 -12.00 15.72 -22.96
CA SER A 308 -11.93 17.17 -22.73
C SER A 308 -11.11 17.91 -23.80
N ILE A 309 -10.06 17.28 -24.32
CA ILE A 309 -9.25 17.85 -25.41
C ILE A 309 -10.01 17.77 -26.73
N LEU A 310 -10.73 16.67 -26.98
CA LEU A 310 -11.58 16.54 -28.16
C LEU A 310 -12.72 17.57 -28.16
N ALA A 311 -13.28 17.89 -26.99
CA ALA A 311 -14.29 18.95 -26.85
C ALA A 311 -13.79 20.34 -27.29
N LYS A 312 -12.48 20.60 -27.25
CA LYS A 312 -11.82 21.81 -27.78
C LYS A 312 -11.52 21.73 -29.28
N ARG A 313 -12.00 20.68 -29.97
CA ARG A 313 -11.77 20.40 -31.40
C ARG A 313 -10.28 20.28 -31.76
N CYS A 314 -9.48 19.84 -30.80
CA CYS A 314 -8.05 19.65 -30.98
C CYS A 314 -7.73 18.31 -31.63
N ARG A 315 -6.63 18.26 -32.38
CA ARG A 315 -6.01 16.99 -32.78
C ARG A 315 -5.23 16.47 -31.59
N TYR A 316 -5.57 15.28 -31.09
CA TYR A 316 -5.00 14.73 -29.86
C TYR A 316 -4.15 13.50 -30.16
N VAL A 317 -2.87 13.56 -29.84
CA VAL A 317 -1.90 12.47 -30.00
C VAL A 317 -1.45 11.99 -28.63
N GLY A 318 -1.71 10.72 -28.31
CA GLY A 318 -1.32 10.09 -27.05
C GLY A 318 -0.06 9.25 -27.20
N VAL A 319 0.81 9.28 -26.20
CA VAL A 319 1.97 8.39 -26.10
C VAL A 319 2.01 7.80 -24.70
N ASP A 320 2.05 6.47 -24.57
CA ASP A 320 2.18 5.79 -23.28
C ASP A 320 2.75 4.37 -23.45
N CYS A 321 3.29 3.76 -22.39
CA CYS A 321 3.79 2.38 -22.45
C CYS A 321 2.66 1.33 -22.46
N HIS A 322 1.44 1.74 -22.15
CA HIS A 322 0.25 0.90 -22.15
C HIS A 322 -0.80 1.39 -23.16
N PRO A 323 -1.65 0.49 -23.70
CA PRO A 323 -2.74 0.91 -24.57
C PRO A 323 -3.77 1.77 -23.81
N PRO A 324 -4.48 2.68 -24.50
CA PRO A 324 -5.52 3.49 -23.87
C PRO A 324 -6.70 2.60 -23.45
N ALA A 325 -7.54 3.10 -22.54
CA ALA A 325 -8.80 2.43 -22.22
C ALA A 325 -9.66 2.29 -23.49
N LEU A 326 -10.28 1.14 -23.70
CA LEU A 326 -11.06 0.82 -24.92
C LEU A 326 -12.11 1.89 -25.23
N GLU A 327 -12.80 2.38 -24.19
CA GLU A 327 -13.83 3.42 -24.28
C GLU A 327 -13.28 4.80 -24.68
N ARG A 328 -11.97 5.02 -24.56
CA ARG A 328 -11.30 6.30 -24.85
C ARG A 328 -10.41 6.26 -26.09
N ALA A 329 -10.15 5.08 -26.64
CA ALA A 329 -9.31 4.92 -27.82
C ALA A 329 -9.81 5.76 -29.01
N ALA A 330 -11.14 5.91 -29.15
CA ALA A 330 -11.76 6.71 -30.21
C ALA A 330 -11.52 8.23 -30.10
N PHE A 331 -11.09 8.73 -28.95
CA PHE A 331 -10.83 10.16 -28.74
C PHE A 331 -9.44 10.60 -29.19
N PHE A 332 -8.54 9.64 -29.44
CA PHE A 332 -7.20 9.92 -29.94
C PHE A 332 -7.21 10.00 -31.46
N SER A 333 -6.65 11.07 -32.01
CA SER A 333 -6.36 11.17 -33.44
C SER A 333 -5.21 10.23 -33.84
N ALA A 334 -4.28 9.98 -32.92
CA ALA A 334 -3.26 8.95 -33.02
C ALA A 334 -2.82 8.53 -31.62
N PHE A 335 -2.45 7.26 -31.45
CA PHE A 335 -1.89 6.74 -30.20
C PHE A 335 -0.65 5.91 -30.49
N HIS A 336 0.43 6.16 -29.75
CA HIS A 336 1.69 5.44 -29.89
C HIS A 336 2.02 4.71 -28.59
N ILE A 337 2.18 3.39 -28.67
CA ILE A 337 2.65 2.59 -27.53
C ILE A 337 4.18 2.72 -27.49
N GLN A 338 4.70 3.47 -26.52
CA GLN A 338 6.12 3.78 -26.36
C GLN A 338 6.47 3.98 -24.88
N ASP A 339 7.52 3.30 -24.42
CA ASP A 339 8.12 3.61 -23.12
C ASP A 339 9.04 4.83 -23.26
N LEU A 340 8.70 5.91 -22.55
CA LEU A 340 9.44 7.17 -22.58
C LEU A 340 10.83 7.07 -21.95
N ASN A 341 11.15 6.00 -21.22
CA ASN A 341 12.52 5.70 -20.80
C ASN A 341 13.43 5.33 -21.98
N HIS A 342 12.86 4.97 -23.13
CA HIS A 342 13.57 4.62 -24.35
C HIS A 342 13.46 5.70 -25.45
N GLY A 343 13.01 6.91 -25.09
CA GLY A 343 12.88 8.06 -25.98
C GLY A 343 11.44 8.35 -26.41
N LEU A 344 11.25 9.32 -27.32
CA LEU A 344 9.94 9.76 -27.81
C LEU A 344 9.31 8.78 -28.81
N GLY A 345 10.10 7.90 -29.41
CA GLY A 345 9.65 6.92 -30.37
C GLY A 345 9.08 7.56 -31.65
N PRO A 346 8.07 6.94 -32.30
CA PRO A 346 7.54 7.40 -33.59
C PRO A 346 6.58 8.60 -33.48
N ALA A 347 6.37 9.14 -32.27
CA ALA A 347 5.46 10.24 -32.07
C ALA A 347 6.01 11.51 -32.74
N HIS A 348 5.32 11.97 -33.80
CA HIS A 348 5.62 13.25 -34.43
C HIS A 348 5.18 14.38 -33.50
N VAL A 349 6.14 14.99 -32.79
CA VAL A 349 5.86 16.12 -31.88
C VAL A 349 6.15 17.49 -32.49
N GLY A 350 6.80 17.54 -33.65
CA GLY A 350 7.31 18.79 -34.23
C GLY A 350 6.23 19.82 -34.60
N ASP A 351 5.02 19.39 -34.95
CA ASP A 351 3.87 20.25 -35.29
C ASP A 351 2.97 20.55 -34.07
N ALA A 352 3.31 20.04 -32.89
CA ALA A 352 2.53 20.24 -31.68
C ALA A 352 2.55 21.71 -31.24
N LYS A 353 1.38 22.29 -30.99
CA LYS A 353 1.28 23.61 -30.35
C LYS A 353 1.44 23.50 -28.84
N VAL A 354 0.91 22.42 -28.26
CA VAL A 354 1.03 22.10 -26.84
C VAL A 354 1.52 20.67 -26.67
N VAL A 355 2.57 20.49 -25.88
CA VAL A 355 3.05 19.18 -25.41
C VAL A 355 2.78 19.08 -23.92
N LEU A 356 2.03 18.07 -23.50
CA LEU A 356 1.70 17.79 -22.10
C LEU A 356 2.65 16.71 -21.55
N LEU A 357 3.22 16.99 -20.38
CA LEU A 357 4.05 16.08 -19.57
C LEU A 357 3.54 16.15 -18.13
N LEU A 358 2.43 15.46 -17.86
CA LEU A 358 1.73 15.59 -16.58
C LEU A 358 2.11 14.46 -15.63
N ASP A 359 2.93 14.79 -14.63
CA ASP A 359 3.45 13.84 -13.64
C ASP A 359 4.26 12.70 -14.31
N VAL A 360 5.20 13.07 -15.19
CA VAL A 360 5.98 12.13 -16.04
C VAL A 360 7.46 12.20 -15.77
N ILE A 361 8.01 13.42 -15.70
CA ILE A 361 9.47 13.64 -15.65
C ILE A 361 10.11 13.03 -14.40
N GLU A 362 9.37 12.93 -13.31
CA GLU A 362 9.81 12.31 -12.06
C GLU A 362 9.88 10.78 -12.12
N HIS A 363 9.26 10.14 -13.11
CA HIS A 363 9.29 8.68 -13.29
C HIS A 363 10.34 8.22 -14.32
N LEU A 364 10.91 9.14 -15.10
CA LEU A 364 11.91 8.81 -16.12
C LEU A 364 13.24 8.43 -15.48
N GLN A 365 13.92 7.42 -16.01
CA GLN A 365 15.26 7.04 -15.55
C GLN A 365 16.31 8.12 -15.84
N SER A 366 16.19 8.79 -17.00
CA SER A 366 17.03 9.94 -17.38
C SER A 366 16.17 11.06 -17.97
N PRO A 367 15.53 11.88 -17.13
CA PRO A 367 14.72 13.00 -17.61
C PRO A 367 15.55 14.04 -18.36
N GLU A 368 16.86 14.14 -18.07
CA GLU A 368 17.78 15.06 -18.77
C GLU A 368 17.98 14.66 -20.24
N ALA A 369 18.14 13.35 -20.52
CA ALA A 369 18.27 12.84 -21.88
C ALA A 369 16.95 13.03 -22.65
N PHE A 370 15.83 12.69 -22.01
CA PHE A 370 14.50 12.88 -22.58
C PHE A 370 14.21 14.34 -22.93
N CYS A 371 14.50 15.29 -22.04
CA CYS A 371 14.32 16.71 -22.33
C CYS A 371 15.16 17.20 -23.52
N ARG A 372 16.37 16.65 -23.71
CA ARG A 372 17.21 16.99 -24.86
C ARG A 372 16.59 16.51 -26.17
N GLU A 373 16.10 15.27 -26.19
CA GLU A 373 15.41 14.70 -27.34
C GLU A 373 14.13 15.49 -27.68
N LEU A 374 13.34 15.84 -26.65
CA LEU A 374 12.14 16.66 -26.81
C LEU A 374 12.45 18.05 -27.37
N ARG A 375 13.50 18.70 -26.87
CA ARG A 375 13.97 19.97 -27.42
C ARG A 375 14.34 19.81 -28.90
N GLU A 376 15.09 18.77 -29.25
CA GLU A 376 15.52 18.52 -30.63
C GLU A 376 14.35 18.24 -31.57
N ALA A 377 13.31 17.56 -31.10
CA ALA A 377 12.11 17.33 -31.89
C ALA A 377 11.27 18.61 -32.07
N LEU A 378 11.27 19.52 -31.09
CA LEU A 378 10.50 20.77 -31.13
C LEU A 378 11.29 21.99 -31.63
N GLN A 379 12.60 21.89 -31.85
CA GLN A 379 13.48 23.04 -32.14
C GLN A 379 13.07 23.86 -33.37
N SER A 380 12.34 23.24 -34.30
CA SER A 380 11.83 23.89 -35.51
C SER A 380 10.57 24.72 -35.26
N ASN A 381 9.84 24.44 -34.18
CA ASN A 381 8.56 25.04 -33.83
C ASN A 381 8.73 25.98 -32.64
N ALA A 382 8.94 27.26 -32.94
CA ALA A 382 9.14 28.29 -31.91
C ALA A 382 7.88 28.61 -31.11
N GLU A 383 6.69 28.21 -31.58
CA GLU A 383 5.41 28.46 -30.89
C GLU A 383 5.00 27.32 -29.97
N ALA A 384 5.71 26.18 -30.01
CA ALA A 384 5.42 25.04 -29.16
C ALA A 384 5.57 25.38 -27.68
N ARG A 385 4.55 25.05 -26.89
CA ARG A 385 4.57 25.16 -25.42
C ARG A 385 4.58 23.77 -24.79
N VAL A 386 5.56 23.52 -23.94
CA VAL A 386 5.64 22.31 -23.13
C VAL A 386 5.09 22.61 -21.74
N VAL A 387 4.00 21.94 -21.38
CA VAL A 387 3.32 22.06 -20.09
C VAL A 387 3.71 20.87 -19.24
N ILE A 388 4.38 21.13 -18.13
CA ILE A 388 4.98 20.11 -17.27
C ILE A 388 4.37 20.21 -15.87
N THR A 389 3.93 19.09 -15.31
CA THR A 389 3.64 19.00 -13.88
C THR A 389 4.54 17.99 -13.19
N THR A 390 4.93 18.32 -11.97
CA THR A 390 5.68 17.40 -11.11
C THR A 390 5.42 17.73 -9.63
N PRO A 391 5.47 16.76 -8.71
CA PRO A 391 5.33 16.98 -7.28
C PRO A 391 6.42 17.88 -6.67
N ASN A 392 6.04 18.67 -5.67
CA ASN A 392 6.96 19.55 -4.95
C ASN A 392 7.50 18.87 -3.69
N VAL A 393 8.75 18.38 -3.70
CA VAL A 393 9.39 17.79 -2.51
C VAL A 393 9.56 18.79 -1.36
N ALA A 394 9.54 20.09 -1.65
CA ALA A 394 9.61 21.14 -0.65
C ALA A 394 8.24 21.49 -0.03
N TYR A 395 7.21 20.67 -0.23
CA TYR A 395 5.90 20.84 0.43
C TYR A 395 6.04 20.75 1.96
N ILE A 396 5.29 21.59 2.69
CA ILE A 396 5.45 21.78 4.14
C ILE A 396 5.32 20.48 4.94
N VAL A 397 4.43 19.57 4.54
CA VAL A 397 4.28 18.27 5.21
C VAL A 397 5.56 17.44 5.09
N ILE A 398 6.18 17.41 3.90
CA ILE A 398 7.44 16.70 3.69
C ILE A 398 8.59 17.34 4.47
N ARG A 399 8.63 18.69 4.55
CA ARG A 399 9.62 19.39 5.38
C ARG A 399 9.49 19.05 6.86
N MET A 400 8.27 19.03 7.38
CA MET A 400 8.01 18.66 8.78
C MET A 400 8.35 17.19 9.04
N MET A 401 8.04 16.30 8.10
CA MET A 401 8.46 14.90 8.19
C MET A 401 9.98 14.79 8.24
N LEU A 402 10.69 15.44 7.32
CA LEU A 402 12.16 15.47 7.29
C LEU A 402 12.75 16.02 8.59
N LEU A 403 12.18 17.10 9.13
CA LEU A 403 12.58 17.68 10.41
C LEU A 403 12.45 16.67 11.57
N LEU A 404 11.45 15.80 11.51
CA LEU A 404 11.22 14.72 12.48
C LEU A 404 12.01 13.43 12.14
N GLY A 405 12.98 13.50 11.21
CA GLY A 405 13.79 12.36 10.77
C GLY A 405 13.00 11.33 9.96
N GLN A 406 11.86 11.72 9.38
CA GLN A 406 11.01 10.85 8.57
C GLN A 406 11.17 11.18 7.08
N PHE A 407 11.57 10.20 6.29
CA PHE A 407 11.62 10.31 4.82
C PHE A 407 10.99 9.07 4.18
N ASN A 408 9.68 8.93 4.39
CA ASN A 408 8.94 7.73 4.04
C ASN A 408 8.39 7.85 2.62
N TYR A 409 8.91 7.02 1.71
CA TYR A 409 8.31 6.84 0.39
C TYR A 409 6.99 6.09 0.52
N GLY A 410 6.00 6.41 -0.32
CA GLY A 410 4.70 5.78 -0.38
C GLY A 410 4.33 5.36 -1.80
N GLN A 411 3.13 4.83 -1.98
CA GLN A 411 2.64 4.39 -3.29
C GLN A 411 2.14 5.49 -4.21
N ARG A 412 1.87 6.67 -3.66
CA ARG A 412 1.29 7.83 -4.34
C ARG A 412 1.75 9.10 -3.65
N GLY A 413 1.81 10.18 -4.41
CA GLY A 413 2.07 11.52 -3.91
C GLY A 413 3.53 11.92 -4.09
N ILE A 414 4.00 12.89 -3.32
CA ILE A 414 5.29 13.55 -3.56
C ILE A 414 6.49 12.59 -3.45
N LEU A 415 6.46 11.67 -2.48
CA LEU A 415 7.50 10.65 -2.28
C LEU A 415 7.00 9.30 -2.81
N ASP A 416 6.56 9.23 -4.06
CA ASP A 416 6.18 7.98 -4.69
C ASP A 416 7.41 7.06 -4.84
N LEU A 417 7.24 5.76 -4.59
CA LEU A 417 8.28 4.73 -4.77
C LEU A 417 8.82 4.66 -6.20
N THR A 418 8.04 5.09 -7.18
CA THR A 418 8.43 5.11 -8.60
C THR A 418 9.13 6.41 -9.02
N HIS A 419 9.20 7.42 -8.14
CA HIS A 419 9.93 8.66 -8.46
C HIS A 419 11.44 8.41 -8.43
N THR A 420 12.10 8.68 -9.55
CA THR A 420 13.57 8.66 -9.72
C THR A 420 14.19 10.03 -9.43
N ARG A 421 13.39 11.10 -9.53
CA ARG A 421 13.79 12.50 -9.32
C ARG A 421 12.74 13.24 -8.51
N LEU A 422 13.21 14.14 -7.65
CA LEU A 422 12.38 14.95 -6.77
C LEU A 422 12.66 16.43 -7.05
N PHE A 423 11.61 17.21 -7.30
CA PHE A 423 11.75 18.58 -7.74
C PHE A 423 11.26 19.59 -6.69
N THR A 424 11.96 20.72 -6.64
CA THR A 424 11.49 21.97 -6.06
C THR A 424 11.28 22.97 -7.19
N PHE A 425 10.63 24.11 -6.94
CA PHE A 425 10.49 25.17 -7.95
C PHE A 425 11.83 25.58 -8.58
N SER A 426 12.87 25.74 -7.76
CA SER A 426 14.20 26.12 -8.24
C SER A 426 14.86 24.99 -9.03
N ALA A 427 14.74 23.75 -8.55
CA ALA A 427 15.32 22.59 -9.22
C ALA A 427 14.66 22.33 -10.58
N LEU A 428 13.32 22.43 -10.68
CA LEU A 428 12.60 22.27 -11.94
C LEU A 428 12.96 23.37 -12.94
N ARG A 429 12.99 24.65 -12.49
CA ARG A 429 13.40 25.76 -13.36
C ARG A 429 14.81 25.53 -13.91
N ARG A 430 15.77 25.18 -13.05
CA ARG A 430 17.15 24.91 -13.45
C ARG A 430 17.23 23.74 -14.44
N PHE A 431 16.56 22.64 -14.13
CA PHE A 431 16.47 21.45 -14.99
C PHE A 431 15.99 21.81 -16.42
N LEU A 432 14.93 22.61 -16.54
CA LEU A 432 14.41 23.03 -17.85
C LEU A 432 15.37 23.97 -18.58
N GLN A 433 15.99 24.90 -17.87
CA GLN A 433 16.97 25.83 -18.46
C GLN A 433 18.20 25.10 -18.99
N GLU A 434 18.75 24.16 -18.22
CA GLU A 434 19.87 23.30 -18.62
C GLU A 434 19.48 22.36 -19.77
N GLY A 435 18.21 21.93 -19.83
CA GLY A 435 17.62 21.20 -20.95
C GLY A 435 17.45 22.02 -22.23
N GLY A 436 17.71 23.33 -22.21
CA GLY A 436 17.55 24.22 -23.36
C GLY A 436 16.12 24.69 -23.58
N PHE A 437 15.40 24.97 -22.49
CA PHE A 437 14.07 25.59 -22.53
C PHE A 437 14.06 26.94 -21.82
N VAL A 438 13.20 27.84 -22.28
CA VAL A 438 12.86 29.07 -21.56
C VAL A 438 11.60 28.82 -20.76
N VAL A 439 11.67 28.96 -19.44
CA VAL A 439 10.51 28.85 -18.56
C VAL A 439 9.73 30.17 -18.59
N GLU A 440 8.57 30.16 -19.26
CA GLU A 440 7.70 31.34 -19.42
C GLU A 440 6.90 31.62 -18.14
N ARG A 441 6.39 30.55 -17.52
CA ARG A 441 5.57 30.61 -16.30
C ARG A 441 5.85 29.40 -15.42
N ILE A 442 5.88 29.61 -14.10
CA ILE A 442 5.94 28.54 -13.12
C ILE A 442 5.00 28.89 -11.96
N GLU A 443 4.15 27.96 -11.57
CA GLU A 443 3.16 28.19 -10.53
C GLU A 443 2.92 26.95 -9.67
N GLY A 444 2.30 27.18 -8.52
CA GLY A 444 1.96 26.14 -7.56
C GLY A 444 0.52 25.69 -7.69
N ILE A 445 0.32 24.37 -7.63
CA ILE A 445 -1.01 23.73 -7.58
C ILE A 445 -1.25 23.28 -6.13
N PRO A 446 -2.37 23.67 -5.51
CA PRO A 446 -2.71 23.21 -4.16
C PRO A 446 -3.03 21.71 -4.14
N PRO A 447 -2.93 21.05 -2.98
CA PRO A 447 -3.33 19.65 -2.83
C PRO A 447 -4.85 19.51 -3.05
N PRO A 448 -5.32 18.39 -3.62
CA PRO A 448 -6.75 18.11 -3.82
C PRO A 448 -7.42 17.68 -2.50
N ILE A 449 -7.56 18.61 -1.54
CA ILE A 449 -8.05 18.33 -0.18
C ILE A 449 -9.47 17.78 -0.18
N ARG A 450 -10.34 18.30 -1.06
CA ARG A 450 -11.74 17.85 -1.20
C ARG A 450 -11.85 16.41 -1.67
N MET A 451 -10.90 15.93 -2.48
CA MET A 451 -10.83 14.53 -2.90
C MET A 451 -10.41 13.61 -1.74
N ALA A 452 -9.54 14.08 -0.85
CA ALA A 452 -9.04 13.29 0.27
C ALA A 452 -10.00 13.23 1.47
N LEU A 453 -10.72 14.33 1.76
CA LEU A 453 -11.55 14.48 2.97
C LEU A 453 -13.07 14.48 2.69
N GLY A 454 -13.49 14.39 1.42
CA GLY A 454 -14.89 14.54 1.01
C GLY A 454 -15.36 15.99 1.02
N ASP A 455 -16.54 16.25 0.45
CA ASP A 455 -17.06 17.62 0.28
C ASP A 455 -17.82 18.14 1.51
N SER A 456 -17.11 18.30 2.62
CA SER A 456 -17.65 18.89 3.86
C SER A 456 -17.35 20.38 3.96
N VAL A 457 -18.12 21.12 4.79
CA VAL A 457 -17.85 22.54 5.10
C VAL A 457 -16.43 22.72 5.62
N PHE A 458 -15.96 21.80 6.47
CA PHE A 458 -14.59 21.78 6.96
C PHE A 458 -13.57 21.60 5.83
N ALA A 459 -13.78 20.63 4.92
CA ALA A 459 -12.88 20.41 3.78
C ALA A 459 -12.82 21.63 2.85
N ARG A 460 -13.94 22.31 2.62
CA ARG A 460 -13.99 23.56 1.83
C ARG A 460 -13.21 24.69 2.50
N PHE A 461 -13.37 24.88 3.81
CA PHE A 461 -12.61 25.86 4.58
C PHE A 461 -11.10 25.59 4.50
N VAL A 462 -10.68 24.34 4.76
CA VAL A 462 -9.27 23.95 4.70
C VAL A 462 -8.72 24.11 3.27
N SER A 463 -9.49 23.75 2.24
CA SER A 463 -9.11 23.95 0.83
C SER A 463 -8.91 25.43 0.50
N SER A 464 -9.79 26.31 0.98
CA SER A 464 -9.67 27.76 0.77
C SER A 464 -8.44 28.34 1.47
N LEU A 465 -8.21 27.95 2.73
CA LEU A 465 -7.03 28.37 3.48
C LEU A 465 -5.74 27.91 2.80
N HIS A 466 -5.72 26.67 2.31
CA HIS A 466 -4.56 26.13 1.63
C HIS A 466 -4.34 26.77 0.26
N GLY A 467 -5.40 27.08 -0.49
CA GLY A 467 -5.32 27.83 -1.74
C GLY A 467 -4.72 29.22 -1.54
N PHE A 468 -5.14 29.92 -0.47
CA PHE A 468 -4.54 31.20 -0.07
C PHE A 468 -3.06 31.03 0.29
N ALA A 469 -2.70 30.02 1.10
CA ALA A 469 -1.32 29.76 1.46
C ALA A 469 -0.44 29.39 0.24
N THR A 470 -0.96 28.62 -0.71
CA THR A 470 -0.28 28.29 -1.98
C THR A 470 -0.06 29.55 -2.82
N HIS A 471 -0.99 30.51 -2.81
CA HIS A 471 -0.82 31.78 -3.51
C HIS A 471 0.29 32.64 -2.88
N TRP A 472 0.30 32.78 -1.55
CA TRP A 472 1.27 33.62 -0.84
C TRP A 472 2.66 33.00 -0.73
N TRP A 473 2.75 31.68 -0.53
CA TRP A 473 4.01 30.97 -0.40
C TRP A 473 4.01 29.63 -1.16
N PRO A 474 4.01 29.68 -2.51
CA PRO A 474 3.89 28.48 -3.35
C PRO A 474 5.01 27.48 -3.10
N LYS A 475 6.24 27.94 -2.80
CA LYS A 475 7.38 27.05 -2.55
C LYS A 475 7.17 26.09 -1.37
N ALA A 476 6.37 26.46 -0.37
CA ALA A 476 6.09 25.64 0.81
C ALA A 476 4.71 24.99 0.75
N PHE A 477 3.72 25.63 0.13
CA PHE A 477 2.33 25.18 0.15
C PHE A 477 1.80 24.71 -1.21
N ALA A 478 2.58 24.70 -2.29
CA ALA A 478 2.18 23.99 -3.49
C ALA A 478 2.47 22.50 -3.32
N TYR A 479 1.48 21.66 -3.63
CA TYR A 479 1.61 20.21 -3.65
C TYR A 479 2.27 19.73 -4.95
N GLN A 480 1.87 20.34 -6.08
CA GLN A 480 2.45 20.14 -7.39
C GLN A 480 2.95 21.47 -7.96
N ILE A 481 3.91 21.38 -8.87
CA ILE A 481 4.47 22.49 -9.62
C ILE A 481 3.95 22.36 -11.05
N LEU A 482 3.46 23.44 -11.63
CA LEU A 482 3.15 23.55 -13.06
C LEU A 482 4.17 24.50 -13.69
N ALA A 483 4.84 24.05 -14.75
CA ALA A 483 5.74 24.88 -15.54
C ALA A 483 5.27 24.92 -17.00
N ILE A 484 5.35 26.10 -17.61
CA ILE A 484 5.17 26.32 -19.04
C ILE A 484 6.52 26.72 -19.59
N ALA A 485 7.03 25.94 -20.55
CA ALA A 485 8.35 26.13 -21.11
C ALA A 485 8.31 26.09 -22.64
N ARG A 486 9.18 26.89 -23.26
CA ARG A 486 9.34 26.96 -24.71
C ARG A 486 10.71 26.42 -25.12
N PRO A 487 10.82 25.57 -26.14
CA PRO A 487 12.10 25.01 -26.57
C PRO A 487 12.98 26.10 -27.20
N LEU A 488 14.29 26.05 -26.91
CA LEU A 488 15.28 26.83 -27.63
C LEU A 488 15.82 26.02 -28.81
N PRO A 489 16.10 26.69 -29.94
CA PRO A 489 16.76 26.02 -31.05
C PRO A 489 18.17 25.59 -30.66
N THR A 490 18.63 24.46 -31.20
CA THR A 490 20.02 24.03 -31.00
C THR A 490 20.98 24.97 -31.73
N VAL A 491 22.24 25.00 -31.27
CA VAL A 491 23.31 25.78 -31.94
C VAL A 491 23.44 25.38 -33.41
N GLN A 492 23.31 24.09 -33.72
CA GLN A 492 23.37 23.60 -35.10
C GLN A 492 22.22 24.14 -35.97
N THR A 493 20.99 24.12 -35.44
CA THR A 493 19.82 24.66 -36.15
C THR A 493 19.91 26.18 -36.29
N LEU A 494 20.39 26.89 -35.26
CA LEU A 494 20.64 28.32 -35.33
C LEU A 494 21.68 28.66 -36.41
N LEU A 495 22.76 27.89 -36.50
CA LEU A 495 23.79 28.09 -37.52
C LEU A 495 23.20 27.93 -38.92
N ARG A 496 22.46 26.84 -39.19
CA ARG A 496 21.79 26.61 -40.48
C ARG A 496 20.82 27.74 -40.85
N ARG A 497 19.99 28.19 -39.90
CA ARG A 497 19.07 29.33 -40.10
C ARG A 497 19.83 30.62 -40.39
N THR A 498 20.94 30.84 -39.70
CA THR A 498 21.80 32.02 -39.91
C THR A 498 22.43 32.01 -41.29
N GLU A 499 22.94 30.86 -41.74
CA GLU A 499 23.49 30.68 -43.09
C GLU A 499 22.43 30.92 -44.17
N ALA A 500 21.25 30.31 -44.03
CA ALA A 500 20.13 30.49 -44.96
C ALA A 500 19.67 31.95 -45.05
N HIS A 501 19.44 32.59 -43.90
CA HIS A 501 19.05 34.00 -43.83
C HIS A 501 20.13 34.92 -44.42
N SER A 502 21.41 34.61 -44.22
CA SER A 502 22.51 35.36 -44.83
C SER A 502 22.57 35.18 -46.35
N ALA A 503 22.18 34.02 -46.89
CA ALA A 503 22.08 33.80 -48.33
C ALA A 503 20.90 34.57 -48.95
N GLU A 504 19.74 34.57 -48.29
CA GLU A 504 18.56 35.35 -48.71
C GLU A 504 18.87 36.85 -48.76
N ARG A 505 19.47 37.39 -47.69
CA ARG A 505 19.84 38.82 -47.64
C ARG A 505 20.85 39.22 -48.71
N ARG A 506 21.79 38.33 -49.06
CA ARG A 506 22.73 38.56 -50.17
C ARG A 506 22.01 38.60 -51.51
N SER A 507 21.03 37.71 -51.70
CA SER A 507 20.25 37.64 -52.95
C SER A 507 19.30 38.82 -53.12
N ALA A 508 18.81 39.41 -52.03
CA ALA A 508 17.95 40.60 -52.06
C ALA A 508 18.71 41.94 -52.22
N ALA A 509 20.04 41.92 -52.12
CA ALA A 509 20.90 43.10 -52.25
C ALA A 509 21.50 43.27 -53.66
N ILE A 510 21.31 42.27 -54.52
CA ILE A 510 21.64 42.26 -55.95
C ILE A 510 20.35 42.55 -56.71
#